data_AF-A0A1Y3R8Z3-F1
#
_entry.id   AF-A0A1Y3R8Z3-F1
#
_cell.length_a   1.000
_cell.length_b   1.000
_cell.length_c   1.000
_cell.angle_alpha   90.00
_cell.angle_beta   90.00
_cell.angle_gamma   90.00
#
_symmetry.space_group_name_H-M   'P 1'
#
loop_
_entity.id
_entity.type
_entity.pdbx_description
1 polymer ?
#
loop_
_entity_poly.entity_id
_entity_poly.type
_entity_poly.pdbx_seq_one_letter_code
_entity_poly.pdbx_strand_id
1 'polypeptide(L)'
;MKQLTWEEYYDGFYGWSPSTQKSYAYRLSDYGPADEVWEIAEELDFVDSAFAAKFLEKAFSAGVRFTPEQVLEMVAMVDQSLLSKMAEQTTVPFNREQLEEIYLMIDDSSFQKISRRSRIDVFDDVKELRRQAAASSAARPKKKGGLLSALAAFAAGAAVAGHLNKKHDGHCDGDCANCPPHYGYRYGRWYYGTARPAGGEPVQGDTVRESGVKETRPKGRDIVPWASAFMNA
;
A
#
# COMPACT_ATOMS: atom_id res chain seq x y z
N MET A 1 -25.93 37.13 1.50
CA MET A 1 -25.00 37.05 0.34
C MET A 1 -25.73 36.33 -0.79
N LYS A 2 -25.52 36.72 -2.06
CA LYS A 2 -26.15 36.04 -3.22
C LYS A 2 -25.64 34.60 -3.29
N GLN A 3 -26.54 33.61 -3.40
CA GLN A 3 -26.17 32.23 -3.70
C GLN A 3 -25.47 32.17 -5.07
N LEU A 4 -24.59 31.21 -5.26
CA LEU A 4 -23.86 30.96 -6.50
C LEU A 4 -24.22 29.55 -6.97
N THR A 5 -24.56 29.42 -8.24
CA THR A 5 -24.78 28.10 -8.85
C THR A 5 -23.46 27.40 -9.07
N TRP A 6 -23.49 26.07 -9.20
CA TRP A 6 -22.31 25.29 -9.59
C TRP A 6 -21.69 25.78 -10.91
N GLU A 7 -22.51 25.99 -11.95
CA GLU A 7 -22.04 26.44 -13.27
C GLU A 7 -21.31 27.79 -13.19
N GLU A 8 -21.89 28.78 -12.50
CA GLU A 8 -21.22 30.08 -12.26
C GLU A 8 -19.91 29.92 -11.47
N TYR A 9 -19.83 28.95 -10.55
CA TYR A 9 -18.64 28.68 -9.75
C TYR A 9 -17.53 28.03 -10.58
N TYR A 10 -17.86 26.98 -11.31
CA TYR A 10 -16.92 26.20 -12.12
C TYR A 10 -16.32 27.06 -13.24
N ASP A 11 -17.16 27.76 -14.01
CA ASP A 11 -16.71 28.63 -15.12
C ASP A 11 -15.76 29.74 -14.65
N GLY A 12 -15.98 30.26 -13.45
CA GLY A 12 -15.19 31.36 -12.88
C GLY A 12 -13.96 30.92 -12.09
N PHE A 13 -13.87 29.65 -11.69
CA PHE A 13 -12.93 29.16 -10.67
C PHE A 13 -11.48 29.56 -10.94
N TYR A 14 -10.98 29.27 -12.14
CA TYR A 14 -9.59 29.55 -12.53
C TYR A 14 -9.28 31.04 -12.75
N GLY A 15 -10.32 31.88 -12.87
CA GLY A 15 -10.16 33.34 -12.98
C GLY A 15 -10.03 34.06 -11.64
N TRP A 16 -10.23 33.36 -10.52
CA TRP A 16 -10.29 33.95 -9.19
C TRP A 16 -9.02 33.75 -8.37
N SER A 17 -8.82 34.62 -7.39
CA SER A 17 -7.79 34.38 -6.36
C SER A 17 -8.19 33.19 -5.46
N PRO A 18 -7.23 32.47 -4.84
CA PRO A 18 -7.55 31.34 -3.96
C PRO A 18 -8.48 31.69 -2.79
N SER A 19 -8.36 32.89 -2.23
CA SER A 19 -9.29 33.37 -1.19
C SER A 19 -10.72 33.56 -1.70
N THR A 20 -10.86 34.01 -2.95
CA THR A 20 -12.16 34.18 -3.62
C THR A 20 -12.76 32.82 -3.96
N GLN A 21 -11.98 31.88 -4.49
CA GLN A 21 -12.42 30.49 -4.75
C GLN A 21 -13.04 29.86 -3.50
N LYS A 22 -12.35 29.94 -2.35
CA LYS A 22 -12.85 29.38 -1.08
C LYS A 22 -14.08 30.11 -0.55
N SER A 23 -14.07 31.44 -0.59
CA SER A 23 -15.21 32.27 -0.18
C SER A 23 -16.46 31.96 -1.00
N TYR A 24 -16.30 31.76 -2.31
CA TYR A 24 -17.40 31.47 -3.22
C TYR A 24 -17.91 30.03 -3.07
N ALA A 25 -17.05 29.05 -2.76
CA ALA A 25 -17.51 27.68 -2.49
C ALA A 25 -18.47 27.61 -1.29
N TYR A 26 -18.34 28.50 -0.30
CA TYR A 26 -19.32 28.61 0.80
C TYR A 26 -20.69 29.14 0.37
N ARG A 27 -20.81 29.69 -0.83
CA ARG A 27 -22.04 30.24 -1.41
C ARG A 27 -22.71 29.30 -2.42
N LEU A 28 -22.15 28.10 -2.62
CA LEU A 28 -22.75 27.09 -3.48
C LEU A 28 -24.05 26.59 -2.87
N SER A 29 -25.11 26.57 -3.70
CA SER A 29 -26.40 25.96 -3.36
C SER A 29 -26.56 24.54 -3.89
N ASP A 30 -25.73 24.16 -4.85
CA ASP A 30 -25.73 22.90 -5.58
C ASP A 30 -24.30 22.52 -6.02
N TYR A 31 -24.18 21.33 -6.58
CA TYR A 31 -22.93 20.77 -7.10
C TYR A 31 -23.21 20.11 -8.46
N GLY A 32 -22.21 20.10 -9.33
CA GLY A 32 -22.29 19.53 -10.66
C GLY A 32 -21.92 18.04 -10.71
N PRO A 33 -21.53 17.55 -11.90
CA PRO A 33 -21.10 16.17 -12.08
C PRO A 33 -19.82 15.88 -11.28
N ALA A 34 -19.64 14.60 -10.94
CA ALA A 34 -18.55 14.15 -10.08
C ALA A 34 -17.16 14.51 -10.61
N ASP A 35 -16.96 14.48 -11.93
CA ASP A 35 -15.67 14.78 -12.57
C ASP A 35 -15.26 16.24 -12.37
N GLU A 36 -16.18 17.19 -12.56
CA GLU A 36 -15.92 18.62 -12.31
C GLU A 36 -15.72 18.88 -10.81
N VAL A 37 -16.52 18.23 -9.94
CA VAL A 37 -16.36 18.36 -8.49
C VAL A 37 -15.01 17.82 -8.03
N TRP A 38 -14.54 16.72 -8.63
CA TRP A 38 -13.26 16.12 -8.33
C TRP A 38 -12.11 17.04 -8.77
N GLU A 39 -12.14 17.53 -10.01
CA GLU A 39 -11.17 18.50 -10.53
C GLU A 39 -11.01 19.72 -9.59
N ILE A 40 -12.13 20.31 -9.19
CA ILE A 40 -12.12 21.45 -8.26
C ILE A 40 -11.54 21.06 -6.89
N ALA A 41 -11.84 19.86 -6.39
CA ALA A 41 -11.32 19.40 -5.11
C ALA A 41 -9.79 19.23 -5.15
N GLU A 42 -9.25 18.67 -6.25
CA GLU A 42 -7.80 18.57 -6.47
C GLU A 42 -7.13 19.94 -6.48
N GLU A 43 -7.70 20.92 -7.19
CA GLU A 43 -7.17 22.28 -7.23
C GLU A 43 -7.18 22.96 -5.85
N LEU A 44 -8.24 22.75 -5.08
CA LEU A 44 -8.36 23.29 -3.73
C LEU A 44 -7.36 22.64 -2.75
N ASP A 45 -7.01 21.38 -2.95
CA ASP A 45 -6.11 20.61 -2.07
C ASP A 45 -4.69 21.19 -2.05
N PHE A 46 -4.20 21.68 -3.19
CA PHE A 46 -2.90 22.37 -3.30
C PHE A 46 -2.79 23.60 -2.40
N VAL A 47 -3.91 24.23 -2.05
CA VAL A 47 -3.94 25.45 -1.24
C VAL A 47 -4.34 25.15 0.21
N ASP A 48 -5.36 24.32 0.42
CA ASP A 48 -5.86 23.94 1.74
C ASP A 48 -6.59 22.59 1.69
N SER A 49 -5.84 21.53 1.97
CA SER A 49 -6.35 20.16 2.02
C SER A 49 -7.53 19.95 2.98
N ALA A 50 -7.52 20.61 4.14
CA ALA A 50 -8.63 20.50 5.10
C ALA A 50 -9.91 21.16 4.56
N PHE A 51 -9.78 22.15 3.69
CA PHE A 51 -10.90 22.74 2.97
C PHE A 51 -11.38 21.83 1.84
N ALA A 52 -10.48 21.26 1.04
CA ALA A 52 -10.80 20.32 -0.04
C ALA A 52 -11.58 19.10 0.49
N ALA A 53 -11.14 18.51 1.60
CA ALA A 53 -11.84 17.41 2.26
C ALA A 53 -13.28 17.79 2.65
N LYS A 54 -13.49 18.97 3.23
CA LYS A 54 -14.82 19.49 3.59
C LYS A 54 -15.67 19.81 2.37
N PHE A 55 -15.05 20.26 1.30
CA PHE A 55 -15.74 20.52 0.04
C PHE A 55 -16.29 19.22 -0.55
N LEU A 56 -15.47 18.15 -0.59
CA LEU A 56 -15.91 16.82 -1.01
C LEU A 56 -16.98 16.24 -0.10
N GLU A 57 -16.86 16.39 1.23
CA GLU A 57 -17.88 15.94 2.18
C GLU A 57 -19.25 16.59 1.89
N LYS A 58 -19.25 17.89 1.61
CA LYS A 58 -20.46 18.64 1.26
C LYS A 58 -21.03 18.22 -0.09
N ALA A 59 -20.20 18.07 -1.11
CA ALA A 59 -20.64 17.62 -2.42
C ALA A 59 -21.26 16.22 -2.35
N PHE A 60 -20.61 15.30 -1.65
CA PHE A 60 -21.13 13.96 -1.38
C PHE A 60 -22.47 13.98 -0.65
N SER A 61 -22.59 14.83 0.39
CA SER A 61 -23.82 15.02 1.15
C SER A 61 -24.95 15.64 0.31
N ALA A 62 -24.61 16.46 -0.70
CA ALA A 62 -25.55 17.03 -1.65
C ALA A 62 -26.00 16.06 -2.75
N GLY A 63 -25.43 14.84 -2.81
CA GLY A 63 -25.85 13.80 -3.74
C GLY A 63 -24.82 13.43 -4.80
N VAL A 64 -23.66 14.08 -4.84
CA VAL A 64 -22.58 13.71 -5.77
C VAL A 64 -22.09 12.30 -5.44
N ARG A 65 -21.91 11.47 -6.47
CA ARG A 65 -21.41 10.09 -6.36
C ARG A 65 -20.25 9.90 -7.31
N PHE A 66 -19.16 9.38 -6.78
CA PHE A 66 -17.88 9.25 -7.48
C PHE A 66 -17.71 7.84 -8.06
N THR A 67 -16.81 7.70 -9.03
CA THR A 67 -16.37 6.39 -9.52
C THR A 67 -15.44 5.71 -8.50
N PRO A 68 -15.25 4.38 -8.59
CA PRO A 68 -14.23 3.69 -7.80
C PRO A 68 -12.83 4.31 -7.94
N GLU A 69 -12.44 4.72 -9.14
CA GLU A 69 -11.15 5.35 -9.44
C GLU A 69 -10.99 6.66 -8.66
N GLN A 70 -11.98 7.56 -8.73
CA GLN A 70 -11.97 8.81 -7.98
C GLN A 70 -11.90 8.57 -6.46
N VAL A 71 -12.63 7.57 -5.95
CA VAL A 71 -12.57 7.23 -4.52
C VAL A 71 -11.18 6.73 -4.12
N LEU A 72 -10.50 5.94 -4.96
CA LEU A 72 -9.12 5.51 -4.69
C LEU A 72 -8.15 6.68 -4.67
N GLU A 73 -8.31 7.67 -5.56
CA GLU A 73 -7.47 8.87 -5.58
C GLU A 73 -7.68 9.76 -4.35
N MET A 74 -8.87 9.70 -3.72
CA MET A 74 -9.20 10.48 -2.51
C MET A 74 -8.54 9.99 -1.22
N VAL A 75 -7.84 8.84 -1.21
CA VAL A 75 -7.29 8.20 0.00
C VAL A 75 -6.40 9.13 0.83
N ALA A 76 -5.66 10.03 0.18
CA ALA A 76 -4.78 10.99 0.86
C ALA A 76 -5.49 12.29 1.26
N MET A 77 -6.70 12.55 0.73
CA MET A 77 -7.41 13.82 0.87
C MET A 77 -8.51 13.76 1.94
N VAL A 78 -9.20 12.62 2.06
CA VAL A 78 -10.31 12.46 3.01
C VAL A 78 -9.99 11.46 4.10
N ASP A 79 -10.66 11.58 5.24
CA ASP A 79 -10.51 10.59 6.30
C ASP A 79 -11.16 9.24 5.94
N GLN A 80 -10.73 8.18 6.62
CA GLN A 80 -11.23 6.82 6.42
C GLN A 80 -12.77 6.72 6.52
N SER A 81 -13.40 7.49 7.41
CA SER A 81 -14.85 7.43 7.62
C SER A 81 -15.61 7.98 6.41
N LEU A 82 -15.15 9.09 5.84
CA LEU A 82 -15.71 9.64 4.62
C LEU A 82 -15.39 8.76 3.41
N LEU A 83 -14.15 8.29 3.29
CA LEU A 83 -13.72 7.38 2.21
C LEU A 83 -14.59 6.12 2.15
N SER A 84 -14.82 5.48 3.31
CA SER A 84 -15.70 4.32 3.44
C SER A 84 -17.11 4.59 2.92
N LYS A 85 -17.71 5.72 3.31
CA LYS A 85 -19.06 6.10 2.86
C LYS A 85 -19.12 6.34 1.36
N MET A 86 -18.09 6.97 0.80
CA MET A 86 -17.98 7.19 -0.64
C MET A 86 -17.82 5.86 -1.39
N ALA A 87 -16.95 4.96 -0.90
CA ALA A 87 -16.74 3.63 -1.48
C ALA A 87 -18.03 2.79 -1.51
N GLU A 88 -18.84 2.82 -0.45
CA GLU A 88 -20.13 2.11 -0.42
C GLU A 88 -21.11 2.58 -1.51
N GLN A 89 -20.99 3.84 -1.96
CA GLN A 89 -21.95 4.52 -2.82
C GLN A 89 -21.39 4.89 -4.19
N THR A 90 -20.30 4.27 -4.63
CA THR A 90 -19.76 4.51 -5.97
C THR A 90 -20.80 4.25 -7.06
N THR A 91 -20.70 4.98 -8.18
CA THR A 91 -21.63 4.88 -9.32
C THR A 91 -21.68 3.47 -9.91
N VAL A 92 -20.55 2.75 -9.91
CA VAL A 92 -20.41 1.36 -10.35
C VAL A 92 -19.71 0.51 -9.27
N PRO A 93 -19.90 -0.83 -9.26
CA PRO A 93 -19.13 -1.71 -8.38
C PRO A 93 -17.63 -1.65 -8.67
N PHE A 94 -16.82 -1.93 -7.64
CA PHE A 94 -15.36 -2.04 -7.77
C PHE A 94 -15.00 -3.31 -8.55
N ASN A 95 -13.93 -3.25 -9.35
CA ASN A 95 -13.32 -4.44 -9.92
C ASN A 95 -12.37 -5.13 -8.91
N ARG A 96 -11.76 -6.26 -9.29
CA ARG A 96 -10.88 -7.02 -8.37
C ARG A 96 -9.65 -6.20 -7.94
N GLU A 97 -8.94 -5.60 -8.88
CA GLU A 97 -7.71 -4.83 -8.61
C GLU A 97 -8.01 -3.65 -7.66
N GLN A 98 -9.11 -2.95 -7.92
CA GLN A 98 -9.55 -1.83 -7.07
C GLN A 98 -9.95 -2.27 -5.66
N LEU A 99 -10.56 -3.46 -5.51
CA LEU A 99 -10.85 -4.03 -4.19
C LEU A 99 -9.57 -4.38 -3.44
N GLU A 100 -8.57 -4.94 -4.12
CA GLU A 100 -7.26 -5.25 -3.52
C GLU A 100 -6.57 -3.97 -3.04
N GLU A 101 -6.65 -2.89 -3.80
CA GLU A 101 -6.08 -1.59 -3.46
C GLU A 101 -6.78 -0.96 -2.25
N ILE A 102 -8.11 -0.90 -2.25
CA ILE A 102 -8.87 -0.19 -1.20
C ILE A 102 -8.94 -0.96 0.14
N TYR A 103 -8.60 -2.25 0.18
CA TYR A 103 -8.85 -3.15 1.32
C TYR A 103 -8.36 -2.62 2.67
N LEU A 104 -7.20 -1.97 2.72
CA LEU A 104 -6.61 -1.44 3.96
C LEU A 104 -6.88 0.05 4.19
N MET A 105 -7.66 0.68 3.31
CA MET A 105 -7.90 2.12 3.30
C MET A 105 -9.27 2.49 3.88
N ILE A 106 -10.21 1.55 3.87
CA ILE A 106 -11.57 1.71 4.41
C ILE A 106 -11.81 0.76 5.58
N ASP A 107 -12.93 0.90 6.28
CA ASP A 107 -13.27 -0.04 7.35
C ASP A 107 -13.70 -1.42 6.81
N ASP A 108 -13.38 -2.47 7.57
CA ASP A 108 -13.69 -3.86 7.21
C ASP A 108 -15.16 -4.09 6.86
N SER A 109 -16.08 -3.38 7.52
CA SER A 109 -17.52 -3.56 7.31
C SER A 109 -17.96 -2.98 5.96
N SER A 110 -17.43 -1.82 5.59
CA SER A 110 -17.58 -1.21 4.27
C SER A 110 -16.92 -2.07 3.20
N PHE A 111 -15.71 -2.57 3.45
CA PHE A 111 -15.02 -3.48 2.55
C PHE A 111 -15.87 -4.72 2.23
N GLN A 112 -16.42 -5.37 3.25
CA GLN A 112 -17.32 -6.52 3.08
C GLN A 112 -18.59 -6.16 2.29
N LYS A 113 -19.13 -4.95 2.42
CA LYS A 113 -20.29 -4.51 1.63
C LYS A 113 -19.90 -4.32 0.16
N ILE A 114 -18.82 -3.62 -0.15
CA ILE A 114 -18.41 -3.36 -1.54
C ILE A 114 -17.92 -4.65 -2.24
N SER A 115 -17.25 -5.55 -1.52
CA SER A 115 -16.88 -6.88 -2.01
C SER A 115 -18.14 -7.71 -2.36
N ARG A 116 -19.16 -7.72 -1.50
CA ARG A 116 -20.44 -8.39 -1.78
C ARG A 116 -21.18 -7.78 -2.96
N ARG A 117 -21.22 -6.44 -3.06
CA ARG A 117 -21.82 -5.71 -4.19
C ARG A 117 -21.15 -6.11 -5.52
N SER A 118 -19.84 -6.29 -5.49
CA SER A 118 -19.02 -6.67 -6.65
C SER A 118 -18.98 -8.18 -6.92
N ARG A 119 -19.44 -9.00 -5.97
CA ARG A 119 -19.38 -10.47 -5.99
C ARG A 119 -17.95 -11.01 -6.14
N ILE A 120 -16.98 -10.34 -5.52
CA ILE A 120 -15.56 -10.67 -5.58
C ILE A 120 -15.05 -10.89 -4.16
N ASP A 121 -14.44 -12.03 -3.91
CA ASP A 121 -13.72 -12.34 -2.67
C ASP A 121 -12.22 -12.29 -2.97
N VAL A 122 -11.55 -11.18 -2.63
CA VAL A 122 -10.11 -10.97 -2.92
C VAL A 122 -9.19 -11.96 -2.18
N PHE A 123 -9.73 -12.76 -1.25
CA PHE A 123 -8.99 -13.75 -0.47
C PHE A 123 -9.23 -15.19 -0.96
N ASP A 124 -9.94 -15.39 -2.07
CA ASP A 124 -10.22 -16.71 -2.63
C ASP A 124 -8.94 -17.51 -2.91
N ASP A 125 -7.93 -16.89 -3.52
CA ASP A 125 -6.65 -17.53 -3.80
C ASP A 125 -5.91 -17.95 -2.52
N VAL A 126 -5.89 -17.08 -1.51
CA VAL A 126 -5.27 -17.39 -0.20
C VAL A 126 -6.01 -18.52 0.50
N LYS A 127 -7.35 -18.56 0.41
CA LYS A 127 -8.16 -19.64 0.97
C LYS A 127 -7.88 -20.96 0.26
N GLU A 128 -7.73 -20.93 -1.06
CA GLU A 128 -7.43 -22.12 -1.85
C GLU A 128 -6.03 -22.67 -1.55
N LEU A 129 -5.01 -21.79 -1.47
CA LEU A 129 -3.67 -22.19 -1.04
C LEU A 129 -3.66 -22.82 0.36
N ARG A 130 -4.43 -22.28 1.31
CA ARG A 130 -4.58 -22.87 2.65
C ARG A 130 -5.24 -24.24 2.63
N ARG A 131 -6.25 -24.46 1.76
CA ARG A 131 -6.91 -25.77 1.60
C ARG A 131 -5.94 -26.80 1.02
N GLN A 132 -5.14 -26.42 0.02
CA GLN A 132 -4.13 -27.30 -0.58
C GLN A 132 -3.02 -27.67 0.42
N ALA A 133 -2.56 -26.72 1.23
CA ALA A 133 -1.63 -26.97 2.32
C ALA A 133 -2.22 -27.91 3.38
N ALA A 134 -3.50 -27.75 3.74
CA ALA A 134 -4.18 -28.63 4.68
C ALA A 134 -4.33 -30.05 4.11
N ALA A 135 -4.76 -30.20 2.86
CA ALA A 135 -4.94 -31.49 2.20
C ALA A 135 -3.60 -32.27 2.06
N SER A 136 -2.52 -31.59 1.68
CA SER A 136 -1.19 -32.19 1.58
C SER A 136 -0.63 -32.61 2.95
N SER A 137 -0.95 -31.89 4.02
CA SER A 137 -0.58 -32.28 5.40
C SER A 137 -1.36 -33.51 5.90
N ALA A 138 -2.62 -33.66 5.48
CA ALA A 138 -3.49 -34.79 5.84
C ALA A 138 -3.10 -36.09 5.11
N ALA A 139 -2.41 -35.99 3.97
CA ALA A 139 -1.96 -37.14 3.17
C ALA A 139 -0.66 -37.79 3.67
N ARG A 140 0.00 -37.27 4.73
CA ARG A 140 1.17 -37.94 5.33
C ARG A 140 0.74 -39.23 6.02
N PRO A 141 1.20 -40.43 5.58
CA PRO A 141 0.87 -41.66 6.26
C PRO A 141 1.45 -41.62 7.67
N LYS A 142 0.60 -41.83 8.69
CA LYS A 142 1.07 -42.06 10.06
C LYS A 142 1.96 -43.31 10.03
N LYS A 143 3.28 -43.14 10.08
CA LYS A 143 4.21 -44.26 10.31
C LYS A 143 3.82 -44.88 11.65
N LYS A 144 3.16 -46.04 11.61
CA LYS A 144 2.99 -46.89 12.79
C LYS A 144 4.39 -47.31 13.24
N GLY A 145 4.82 -46.79 14.38
CA GLY A 145 6.10 -47.14 14.99
C GLY A 145 6.10 -48.63 15.34
N GLY A 146 7.04 -49.37 14.76
CA GLY A 146 7.40 -50.71 15.20
C GLY A 146 8.82 -50.67 15.76
N LEU A 147 9.03 -51.26 16.93
CA LEU A 147 10.28 -51.29 17.71
C LEU A 147 11.50 -51.90 16.99
N LEU A 148 11.32 -52.37 15.75
CA LEU A 148 12.37 -53.04 14.96
C LEU A 148 13.07 -52.11 13.95
N SER A 149 12.55 -50.90 13.68
CA SER A 149 13.23 -49.95 12.79
C SER A 149 14.38 -49.17 13.45
N ALA A 150 14.54 -49.27 14.77
CA ALA A 150 15.62 -48.60 15.50
C ALA A 150 16.99 -49.27 15.29
N LEU A 151 17.04 -50.56 14.96
CA LEU A 151 18.30 -51.31 14.80
C LEU A 151 18.92 -51.19 13.39
N ALA A 152 18.13 -50.88 12.36
CA ALA A 152 18.66 -50.60 11.02
C ALA A 152 19.29 -49.20 10.90
N ALA A 153 18.98 -48.28 11.82
CA ALA A 153 19.53 -46.93 11.82
C ALA A 153 20.94 -46.83 12.42
N PHE A 154 21.41 -47.83 13.16
CA PHE A 154 22.73 -47.77 13.82
C PHE A 154 23.89 -48.28 12.94
N ALA A 155 23.62 -49.13 11.93
CA ALA A 155 24.67 -49.63 11.03
C ALA A 155 24.90 -48.76 9.79
N ALA A 156 23.92 -47.92 9.40
CA ALA A 156 24.10 -46.91 8.35
C ALA A 156 24.52 -45.53 8.91
N GLY A 157 24.61 -45.39 10.24
CA GLY A 157 24.89 -44.13 10.94
C GLY A 157 26.36 -43.67 10.93
N ALA A 158 27.29 -44.43 10.34
CA ALA A 158 28.70 -44.05 10.27
C ALA A 158 29.15 -43.49 8.89
N ALA A 159 28.31 -43.54 7.85
CA ALA A 159 28.75 -43.17 6.49
C ALA A 159 28.02 -41.97 5.86
N VAL A 160 26.95 -41.43 6.48
CA VAL A 160 26.24 -40.25 5.94
C VAL A 160 26.03 -39.19 7.04
N ALA A 161 27.10 -38.87 7.77
CA ALA A 161 27.15 -37.68 8.64
C ALA A 161 27.90 -36.52 7.97
N GLY A 162 27.95 -36.49 6.63
CA GLY A 162 28.81 -35.58 5.88
C GLY A 162 28.14 -34.49 5.05
N HIS A 163 26.81 -34.47 4.88
CA HIS A 163 26.25 -33.64 3.79
C HIS A 163 24.96 -32.86 4.06
N LEU A 164 24.47 -32.75 5.29
CA LEU A 164 23.23 -32.01 5.55
C LEU A 164 23.30 -31.23 6.86
N ASN A 165 24.09 -30.15 6.87
CA ASN A 165 23.81 -28.91 7.61
C ASN A 165 25.00 -27.96 7.45
N LYS A 166 24.97 -27.09 6.44
CA LYS A 166 25.64 -25.80 6.54
C LYS A 166 24.55 -24.75 6.76
N LYS A 167 24.39 -24.33 8.02
CA LYS A 167 23.79 -23.03 8.31
C LYS A 167 24.74 -22.00 7.75
N HIS A 168 24.26 -21.14 6.86
CA HIS A 168 25.01 -19.99 6.38
C HIS A 168 24.92 -18.89 7.44
N ASP A 169 25.98 -18.75 8.20
CA ASP A 169 26.38 -17.50 8.82
C ASP A 169 26.50 -16.44 7.71
N GLY A 170 25.70 -15.38 7.76
CA GLY A 170 25.52 -14.38 6.71
C GLY A 170 26.74 -13.48 6.45
N HIS A 171 27.95 -14.03 6.51
CA HIS A 171 29.20 -13.36 6.21
C HIS A 171 29.76 -13.87 4.87
N CYS A 172 29.89 -12.97 3.88
CA CYS A 172 30.52 -13.27 2.59
C CYS A 172 32.04 -13.25 2.79
N ASP A 173 32.69 -14.35 2.44
CA ASP A 173 34.13 -14.67 2.62
C ASP A 173 35.01 -14.20 1.45
N GLY A 174 34.41 -13.48 0.49
CA GLY A 174 35.13 -12.81 -0.61
C GLY A 174 35.22 -13.61 -1.91
N ASP A 175 34.60 -14.80 -2.00
CA ASP A 175 34.40 -15.51 -3.27
C ASP A 175 33.03 -15.16 -3.89
N CYS A 176 33.02 -14.09 -4.69
CA CYS A 176 31.79 -13.50 -5.25
C CYS A 176 31.04 -14.38 -6.26
N ALA A 177 31.57 -15.56 -6.64
CA ALA A 177 30.89 -16.46 -7.56
C ALA A 177 29.79 -17.30 -6.88
N ASN A 178 29.81 -17.43 -5.54
CA ASN A 178 28.89 -18.30 -4.80
C ASN A 178 28.23 -17.65 -3.56
N CYS A 179 28.29 -16.31 -3.38
CA CYS A 179 27.62 -15.68 -2.23
C CYS A 179 26.08 -15.80 -2.37
N PRO A 180 25.35 -16.21 -1.30
CA PRO A 180 23.89 -16.29 -1.31
C PRO A 180 23.25 -14.94 -1.68
N PRO A 181 22.04 -14.92 -2.26
CA PRO A 181 21.33 -13.66 -2.50
C PRO A 181 21.07 -12.97 -1.15
N HIS A 182 21.74 -11.85 -0.93
CA HIS A 182 21.55 -11.02 0.27
C HIS A 182 20.63 -9.84 -0.07
N TYR A 183 19.62 -9.62 0.75
CA TYR A 183 18.76 -8.43 0.71
C TYR A 183 19.28 -7.42 1.74
N GLY A 184 19.58 -6.21 1.31
CA GLY A 184 20.05 -5.13 2.19
C GLY A 184 19.21 -3.86 2.02
N TYR A 185 18.65 -3.37 3.13
CA TYR A 185 17.96 -2.08 3.18
C TYR A 185 18.94 -1.01 3.66
N ARG A 186 19.23 -0.01 2.82
CA ARG A 186 20.08 1.13 3.19
C ARG A 186 19.51 2.40 2.58
N TYR A 187 19.33 3.42 3.41
CA TYR A 187 18.82 4.74 3.01
C TYR A 187 17.48 4.72 2.25
N GLY A 188 16.50 3.96 2.74
CA GLY A 188 15.11 4.09 2.25
C GLY A 188 14.83 3.50 0.87
N ARG A 189 15.77 2.75 0.28
CA ARG A 189 15.62 2.18 -1.06
C ARG A 189 16.04 0.71 -1.06
N TRP A 190 15.25 -0.13 -1.73
CA TRP A 190 15.54 -1.55 -1.94
C TRP A 190 16.49 -1.70 -3.12
N TYR A 191 17.57 -2.48 -2.96
CA TYR A 191 18.50 -2.81 -4.05
C TYR A 191 18.45 -4.32 -4.32
N TYR A 192 18.21 -4.68 -5.58
CA TYR A 192 18.29 -6.06 -6.06
C TYR A 192 19.67 -6.30 -6.64
N GLY A 193 20.45 -7.21 -6.04
CA GLY A 193 21.71 -7.66 -6.62
C GLY A 193 21.45 -8.77 -7.64
N THR A 194 21.55 -8.47 -8.94
CA THR A 194 21.66 -9.50 -9.97
C THR A 194 23.12 -9.91 -10.15
N ALA A 195 23.40 -11.21 -10.16
CA ALA A 195 24.71 -11.74 -10.53
C ALA A 195 25.11 -11.23 -11.92
N ARG A 196 26.32 -10.67 -12.05
CA ARG A 196 26.85 -10.25 -13.35
C ARG A 196 27.42 -11.46 -14.09
N PRO A 197 27.36 -11.51 -15.43
CA PRO A 197 28.15 -12.46 -16.20
C PRO A 197 29.64 -12.15 -16.07
N ALA A 198 30.47 -13.18 -16.08
CA ALA A 198 31.92 -13.07 -15.98
C ALA A 198 32.51 -12.27 -17.16
N GLY A 199 33.31 -11.25 -16.84
CA GLY A 199 34.16 -10.54 -17.80
C GLY A 199 33.77 -9.08 -18.02
N GLY A 200 34.28 -8.18 -17.19
CA GLY A 200 34.26 -6.74 -17.42
C GLY A 200 35.26 -6.03 -16.50
N GLU A 201 36.22 -5.31 -17.08
CA GLU A 201 37.33 -4.63 -16.39
C GLU A 201 36.85 -3.55 -15.38
N PRO A 202 37.66 -3.25 -14.34
CA PRO A 202 37.28 -2.29 -13.32
C PRO A 202 37.40 -0.85 -13.85
N VAL A 203 36.30 -0.09 -13.80
CA VAL A 203 36.36 1.37 -13.97
C VAL A 203 36.60 2.01 -12.61
N GLN A 204 37.71 2.75 -12.54
CA GLN A 204 38.25 3.45 -11.38
C GLN A 204 37.24 4.44 -10.79
N GLY A 205 36.96 4.30 -9.49
CA GLY A 205 35.99 5.12 -8.78
C GLY A 205 36.49 6.53 -8.53
N ASP A 206 35.71 7.52 -8.94
CA ASP A 206 35.87 8.90 -8.53
C ASP A 206 35.46 9.04 -7.06
N THR A 207 36.42 9.49 -6.26
CA THR A 207 36.22 9.97 -4.89
C THR A 207 35.45 11.28 -4.94
N VAL A 208 34.20 11.30 -4.47
CA VAL A 208 33.52 12.55 -4.09
C VAL A 208 33.63 12.73 -2.58
N ARG A 209 34.38 13.77 -2.23
CA ARG A 209 34.61 14.32 -0.88
C ARG A 209 33.29 14.68 -0.19
N GLU A 210 33.17 14.28 1.08
CA GLU A 210 32.23 14.89 2.02
C GLU A 210 32.48 16.41 2.11
N SER A 211 31.44 17.20 1.86
CA SER A 211 31.36 18.58 2.30
C SER A 211 30.16 18.71 3.22
N GLY A 212 30.44 19.12 4.46
CA GLY A 212 29.49 19.14 5.55
C GLY A 212 28.34 20.12 5.33
N VAL A 213 27.14 19.67 5.70
CA VAL A 213 26.02 20.53 6.05
C VAL A 213 25.52 20.07 7.41
N LYS A 214 25.66 20.93 8.42
CA LYS A 214 24.99 20.77 9.71
C LYS A 214 23.51 21.05 9.50
N GLU A 215 22.69 20.00 9.52
CA GLU A 215 21.25 20.15 9.57
C GLU A 215 20.84 20.60 10.98
N THR A 216 20.29 21.81 11.06
CA THR A 216 19.69 22.33 12.29
C THR A 216 18.25 21.84 12.36
N ARG A 217 17.95 21.02 13.39
CA ARG A 217 16.58 20.56 13.71
C ARG A 217 15.69 21.75 14.04
N PRO A 218 14.47 21.87 13.49
CA PRO A 218 13.40 22.59 14.15
C PRO A 218 12.90 21.75 15.33
N LYS A 219 12.91 22.33 16.53
CA LYS A 219 12.21 21.77 17.70
C LYS A 219 10.70 21.91 17.49
N GLY A 220 9.97 20.83 17.76
CA GLY A 220 8.52 20.85 17.93
C GLY A 220 7.74 20.53 16.65
N ARG A 221 7.56 19.24 16.38
CA ARG A 221 6.32 18.72 15.78
C ARG A 221 6.13 17.31 16.29
N ASP A 222 5.01 17.11 16.97
CA ASP A 222 4.57 15.83 17.48
C ASP A 222 4.40 14.84 16.32
N ILE A 223 4.85 13.61 16.57
CA ILE A 223 4.78 12.49 15.66
C ILE A 223 3.30 12.16 15.45
N VAL A 224 2.86 12.12 14.19
CA VAL A 224 1.52 11.66 13.80
C VAL A 224 1.28 10.21 14.24
N PRO A 225 0.13 9.84 14.83
CA PRO A 225 -0.02 8.59 15.59
C PRO A 225 -0.05 7.27 14.79
N TRP A 226 0.02 7.29 13.46
CA TRP A 226 -0.17 6.07 12.67
C TRP A 226 1.13 5.28 12.38
N ALA A 227 2.30 5.85 12.68
CA ALA A 227 3.60 5.21 12.42
C ALA A 227 3.96 4.06 13.40
N SER A 228 3.12 3.75 14.38
CA SER A 228 3.40 2.72 15.41
C SER A 228 2.83 1.33 15.10
N ALA A 229 2.08 1.16 14.00
CA ALA A 229 1.41 -0.12 13.71
C ALA A 229 2.30 -1.18 13.02
N PHE A 230 3.53 -0.85 12.61
CA PHE A 230 4.37 -1.73 11.79
C PHE A 230 5.52 -2.46 12.55
N MET A 231 5.52 -2.46 13.88
CA MET A 231 6.60 -3.09 14.65
C MET A 231 6.24 -4.32 15.47
N ASN A 232 5.00 -4.85 15.42
CA ASN A 232 4.68 -6.14 16.03
C ASN A 232 3.62 -6.91 15.23
N ALA A 233 4.07 -7.67 14.22
CA ALA A 233 3.37 -8.84 13.68
C ALA A 233 4.41 -9.82 13.12
#